data_AF-I4HWM7-F1
#
_entry.id   AF-I4HWM7-F1
#
_cell.length_a   1.000
_cell.length_b   1.000
_cell.length_c   1.000
_cell.angle_alpha   90.00
_cell.angle_beta   90.00
_cell.angle_gamma   90.00
#
_symmetry.space_group_name_H-M   'P 1'
#
loop_
_entity.id
_entity.type
_entity.pdbx_description
1 polymer ?
#
loop_
_entity_poly.entity_id
_entity_poly.type
_entity_poly.pdbx_seq_one_letter_code
_entity_poly.pdbx_strand_id
1 'polypeptide(L)' 'MYKNEILDEIHKYREEYAQSFQYDLRAIFNDLKQKQLAHKDRLVRLPIKRESNKEEDF' A
#
# COMPACT_ATOMS: atom_id res chain seq x y z
N MET A 1 -11.33 -1.78 -26.18
CA MET A 1 -11.37 -1.78 -24.70
C MET A 1 -10.06 -2.43 -24.25
N TYR A 2 -9.15 -1.66 -23.64
CA TYR A 2 -7.81 -2.13 -23.32
C TYR A 2 -7.86 -3.09 -22.13
N LYS A 3 -7.42 -4.33 -22.33
CA LYS A 3 -7.26 -5.30 -21.25
C LYS A 3 -5.90 -5.04 -20.62
N ASN A 4 -5.87 -4.68 -19.34
CA ASN A 4 -4.62 -4.48 -18.61
C ASN A 4 -4.22 -5.80 -17.97
N GLU A 5 -3.36 -6.55 -18.65
CA GLU A 5 -2.88 -7.86 -18.20
C GLU A 5 -2.23 -7.80 -16.81
N ILE A 6 -1.58 -6.68 -16.48
CA ILE A 6 -1.01 -6.40 -15.15
C ILE A 6 -2.09 -6.35 -14.07
N LEU A 7 -3.24 -5.74 -14.37
CA LEU A 7 -4.35 -5.64 -13.42
C LEU A 7 -4.96 -7.02 -13.18
N ASP A 8 -5.18 -7.80 -14.24
CA ASP A 8 -5.72 -9.15 -14.14
C ASP A 8 -4.84 -10.04 -13.25
N GLU A 9 -3.52 -9.94 -13.39
CA GLU A 9 -2.56 -10.66 -12.55
C GLU A 9 -2.61 -10.22 -11.08
N ILE A 10 -2.65 -8.90 -10.82
CA ILE A 10 -2.80 -8.36 -9.46
C ILE A 10 -4.10 -8.85 -8.82
N HIS A 11 -5.20 -8.86 -9.56
CA HIS A 11 -6.48 -9.36 -9.07
C HIS A 11 -6.39 -10.84 -8.72
N LYS A 12 -5.78 -11.66 -9.57
CA LYS A 12 -5.59 -13.09 -9.30
C LYS A 12 -4.81 -13.33 -8.00
N TYR A 13 -3.68 -12.66 -7.79
CA TYR A 13 -2.91 -12.81 -6.56
C TYR A 13 -3.68 -12.35 -5.32
N ARG A 14 -4.44 -11.24 -5.41
CA ARG A 14 -5.25 -10.75 -4.29
C ARG A 14 -6.40 -11.70 -3.96
N GLU A 15 -7.00 -12.33 -4.96
CA GLU A 15 -8.08 -13.30 -4.80
C GLU A 15 -7.59 -14.58 -4.11
N GLU A 16 -6.51 -15.18 -4.63
CA GLU A 16 -5.86 -16.35 -4.03
C GLU A 16 -5.44 -16.08 -2.57
N TYR A 17 -4.88 -14.89 -2.33
CA TYR A 17 -4.53 -14.46 -0.99
C TYR A 17 -5.76 -14.35 -0.08
N ALA A 18 -6.82 -13.65 -0.51
CA ALA A 18 -8.03 -13.51 0.28
C ALA A 18 -8.71 -14.86 0.57
N GLN A 19 -8.70 -15.78 -0.41
CA GLN A 19 -9.24 -17.13 -0.26
C GLN A 19 -8.53 -17.91 0.85
N SER A 20 -7.20 -17.77 0.98
CA SER A 20 -6.43 -18.42 2.05
C SER A 20 -6.84 -17.96 3.47
N PHE A 21 -7.41 -16.75 3.59
CA PHE A 21 -7.95 -16.20 4.82
C PHE A 21 -9.48 -16.32 4.92
N GLN A 22 -10.13 -17.11 4.06
CA GLN A 22 -11.59 -17.23 4.00
C GLN A 22 -12.30 -15.88 3.84
N TYR A 23 -11.65 -14.92 3.18
CA TYR A 23 -12.11 -13.54 3.02
C TYR A 23 -12.32 -12.79 4.34
N ASP A 24 -11.72 -13.24 5.45
CA ASP A 24 -11.71 -12.48 6.70
C ASP A 24 -10.77 -11.28 6.59
N LEU A 25 -11.39 -10.10 6.44
CA LEU A 25 -10.70 -8.82 6.38
C LEU A 25 -9.83 -8.56 7.61
N ARG A 26 -10.22 -9.03 8.79
CA ARG A 26 -9.44 -8.82 10.03
C ARG A 26 -8.19 -9.68 10.01
N ALA A 27 -8.30 -10.94 9.59
CA ALA A 27 -7.15 -11.84 9.47
C ALA A 27 -6.13 -11.32 8.45
N ILE A 28 -6.60 -10.89 7.27
CA ILE A 28 -5.78 -10.26 6.22
C ILE A 28 -5.05 -9.03 6.77
N PHE A 29 -5.78 -8.13 7.44
CA PHE A 29 -5.20 -6.91 8.00
C PHE A 29 -4.14 -7.21 9.05
N ASN A 30 -4.42 -8.15 9.96
CA ASN A 30 -3.48 -8.54 11.00
C ASN A 30 -2.20 -9.13 10.41
N ASP A 31 -2.30 -9.99 9.41
CA ASP A 31 -1.12 -10.54 8.74
C ASP A 31 -0.27 -9.45 8.07
N LEU A 32 -0.89 -8.53 7.34
CA LEU A 32 -0.18 -7.40 6.72
C LEU A 32 0.49 -6.50 7.76
N LYS A 33 -0.18 -6.26 8.90
CA LYS A 33 0.39 -5.50 10.03
C LYS A 33 1.60 -6.23 10.64
N GLN A 34 1.55 -7.54 10.77
CA GLN A 34 2.69 -8.33 11.24
C GLN A 34 3.86 -8.29 10.26
N LYS A 35 3.59 -8.41 8.95
CA LYS A 35 4.61 -8.26 7.89
C LYS A 35 5.26 -6.88 7.93
N GLN A 36 4.48 -5.82 8.15
CA GLN A 36 4.98 -4.47 8.32
C GLN A 36 5.88 -4.32 9.55
N LEU A 37 5.51 -4.95 10.68
CA LEU A 37 6.32 -4.93 11.91
C LEU A 37 7.60 -5.77 11.79
N ALA A 38 7.54 -6.89 11.07
CA ALA A 38 8.69 -7.76 10.81
C ALA A 38 9.70 -7.14 9.83
N HIS A 39 9.28 -6.14 9.05
CA HIS A 39 10.16 -5.43 8.14
C HIS A 39 11.25 -4.69 8.94
N LYS A 40 12.51 -5.06 8.72
CA LYS A 40 13.65 -4.51 9.48
C LYS A 40 13.84 -3.01 9.25
N ASP A 41 13.45 -2.52 8.07
CA ASP A 41 13.60 -1.11 7.74
C ASP A 41 12.48 -0.30 8.38
N ARG A 42 12.86 0.65 9.24
CA ARG A 42 11.95 1.63 9.81
C ARG A 42 11.32 2.43 8.67
N LEU A 43 10.00 2.34 8.54
CA LEU A 43 9.22 3.28 7.74
C LEU A 43 9.55 4.70 8.23
N VAL A 44 10.33 5.44 7.45
CA VAL A 44 10.78 6.78 7.80
C VAL A 44 9.59 7.72 7.63
N ARG A 45 9.12 8.28 8.74
CA ARG A 45 8.06 9.29 8.73
C ARG A 45 8.71 10.65 8.48
N LEU A 46 8.90 10.98 7.20
CA LEU A 46 9.47 12.27 6.79
C LEU A 46 8.49 13.40 7.15
N PRO A 47 8.98 14.53 7.71
CA PRO A 47 8.13 15.70 7.93
C PRO A 47 7.67 16.24 6.58
N ILE A 48 6.42 16.70 6.51
CA ILE A 48 5.87 17.35 5.32
C ILE A 48 6.66 18.63 5.08
N LYS A 49 7.44 18.69 4.00
CA LYS A 49 8.12 19.91 3.56
C LYS A 49 7.04 20.89 3.09
N ARG A 50 6.79 21.94 3.87
CA ARG A 50 5.99 23.08 3.44
C ARG A 50 6.89 23.99 2.63
N GLU A 51 6.67 24.04 1.33
CA GLU A 51 7.31 25.06 0.50
C GLU A 51 6.62 26.38 0.82
N SER A 52 7.32 27.28 1.53
CA SER A 52 6.87 28.64 1.70
C SER A 52 6.92 29.29 0.31
N ASN A 53 5.76 29.59 -0.27
CA ASN A 53 5.66 30.43 -1.44
C ASN A 53 6.49 31.68 -1.18
N LYS A 54 7.59 31.85 -1.91
CA LYS A 54 8.25 33.15 -2.01
C LYS A 54 7.34 33.96 -2.91
N GLU A 55 6.60 34.90 -2.31
CA GLU A 55 5.95 35.96 -3.08
C GLU A 55 7.06 36.66 -3.85
N GLU A 56 7.03 36.53 -5.18
CA GLU A 56 7.88 37.32 -6.06
C GLU A 56 7.42 38.77 -5.94
N ASP A 57 8.28 39.60 -5.36
CA ASP A 57 8.13 41.06 -5.31
C ASP A 57 7.96 41.60 -6.74
N PHE A 58 6.77 42.13 -7.05
CA PHE A 58 6.48 42.91 -8.26
C PHE A 58 6.85 44.38 -8.05
#